data_AF-A0A090DU79-F1
#
_entry.id   AF-A0A090DU79-F1
#
_cell.length_a   1.000
_cell.length_b   1.000
_cell.length_c   1.000
_cell.angle_alpha   90.00
_cell.angle_beta   90.00
_cell.angle_gamma   90.00
#
_symmetry.space_group_name_H-M   'P 1'
#
loop_
_entity.id
_entity.type
_entity.pdbx_description
1 polymer ?
#
loop_
_entity_poly.entity_id
_entity_poly.type
_entity_poly.pdbx_seq_one_letter_code
_entity_poly.pdbx_strand_id
1 'polypeptide(L)'
;MANVEKMSVAVTTQQAAVMREAVETGEYATTSEIVREAMRDWLTKRELRQEDVRRLLRLWDEGKASGKPQPLDSTPYGRKLGRS
;
A
#
# COMPACT_ATOMS: atom_id res chain seq x y z
N MET A 1 8.66 -2.04 30.79
CA MET A 1 9.19 -2.90 29.73
C MET A 1 8.22 -4.05 29.54
N ALA A 2 7.25 -3.93 28.62
CA ALA A 2 6.27 -4.98 28.41
C ALA A 2 6.05 -5.16 26.90
N ASN A 3 6.21 -6.39 26.45
CA ASN A 3 6.00 -6.94 25.10
C ASN A 3 6.98 -6.53 24.00
N VAL A 4 8.28 -6.81 24.19
CA VAL A 4 9.21 -6.97 23.05
C VAL A 4 9.58 -8.44 22.95
N GLU A 5 9.20 -9.08 21.85
CA GLU A 5 9.58 -10.45 21.51
C GLU A 5 10.85 -10.43 20.64
N LYS A 6 11.85 -11.24 20.99
CA LYS A 6 13.07 -11.37 20.19
C LYS A 6 12.84 -12.41 19.10
N MET A 7 13.05 -12.00 17.85
CA MET A 7 13.01 -12.87 16.68
C MET A 7 14.33 -12.82 15.92
N SER A 8 14.77 -13.96 15.40
CA SER A 8 15.89 -14.01 14.46
C SER A 8 15.35 -13.88 13.05
N VAL A 9 15.89 -12.92 12.29
CA VAL A 9 15.50 -12.65 10.90
C VAL A 9 16.75 -12.58 10.04
N ALA A 10 16.67 -13.13 8.83
CA ALA A 10 17.69 -12.94 7.82
C ALA A 10 17.36 -11.69 7.01
N VAL A 11 18.34 -10.78 6.91
CA VAL A 11 18.31 -9.62 6.01
C VAL A 11 19.44 -9.76 5.00
N THR A 12 19.37 -9.04 3.89
CA THR A 12 20.47 -9.00 2.92
C THR A 12 21.71 -8.35 3.54
N THR A 13 22.89 -8.69 3.03
CA THR A 13 24.16 -8.07 3.47
C THR A 13 24.13 -6.55 3.33
N GLN A 14 23.52 -6.06 2.25
CA GLN A 14 23.35 -4.63 1.99
C GLN A 14 22.47 -3.95 3.05
N GLN A 15 21.30 -4.52 3.36
CA GLN A 15 20.43 -3.98 4.43
C GLN A 15 21.16 -3.97 5.77
N ALA A 16 21.88 -5.04 6.10
CA ALA A 16 22.63 -5.11 7.35
C ALA A 16 23.72 -4.02 7.44
N ALA A 17 24.37 -3.69 6.32
CA ALA A 17 25.37 -2.61 6.26
C ALA A 17 24.73 -1.25 6.52
N VAL A 18 23.65 -0.91 5.81
CA VAL A 18 22.92 0.35 5.99
C VAL A 18 22.38 0.48 7.42
N MET A 19 21.82 -0.59 7.99
CA MET A 19 21.31 -0.58 9.36
C MET A 19 22.42 -0.37 10.40
N ARG A 20 23.63 -0.88 10.16
CA ARG A 20 24.77 -0.65 11.06
C ARG A 20 25.26 0.78 10.96
N GLU A 21 25.41 1.32 9.75
CA GLU A 21 25.82 2.71 9.52
C GLU A 21 24.85 3.71 10.18
N ALA A 22 23.54 3.48 10.07
CA ALA A 22 22.53 4.33 10.71
C ALA A 22 22.62 4.31 12.25
N VAL A 23 23.07 3.19 12.84
CA VAL A 23 23.34 3.12 14.29
C VAL A 23 24.67 3.78 14.64
N GLU A 24 25.72 3.56 13.84
CA GLU A 24 27.05 4.13 14.06
C GLU A 24 27.06 5.66 13.96
N THR A 25 26.27 6.23 13.05
CA THR A 25 26.08 7.68 12.88
C THR A 25 25.14 8.30 13.93
N GLY A 26 24.48 7.46 14.73
CA GLY A 26 23.57 7.91 15.79
C GLY A 26 22.17 8.29 15.31
N GLU A 27 21.79 7.98 14.06
CA GLU A 27 20.42 8.16 13.57
C GLU A 27 19.45 7.26 14.34
N TYR A 28 19.89 6.06 14.73
CA TYR A 28 19.15 5.13 15.58
C TYR A 28 20.00 4.63 16.74
N ALA A 29 19.39 4.36 17.89
CA ALA A 29 20.11 3.78 19.02
C ALA A 29 20.39 2.28 18.82
N THR A 30 19.49 1.58 18.11
CA THR A 30 19.66 0.14 17.83
C THR A 30 19.05 -0.27 16.49
N THR A 31 19.56 -1.36 15.91
CA THR A 31 18.95 -1.98 14.71
C THR A 31 17.51 -2.43 14.93
N SER A 32 17.13 -2.75 16.17
CA SER A 32 15.74 -3.12 16.51
C SER A 32 14.77 -1.94 16.40
N GLU A 33 15.22 -0.69 16.51
CA GLU A 33 14.38 0.49 16.26
C GLU A 33 14.05 0.62 14.78
N ILE A 34 15.05 0.47 13.92
CA ILE A 34 14.90 0.49 12.46
C ILE A 34 13.89 -0.58 12.03
N VAL A 35 14.00 -1.80 12.57
CA VAL A 35 13.05 -2.89 12.26
C VAL A 35 11.63 -2.54 12.72
N ARG A 36 11.46 -1.96 13.92
CA ARG A 36 10.13 -1.57 14.39
C ARG A 36 9.51 -0.47 13.55
N GLU A 37 10.29 0.51 13.10
CA GLU A 37 9.83 1.56 12.21
C GLU A 37 9.41 0.98 10.85
N ALA A 38 10.30 0.22 10.20
CA ALA A 38 10.00 -0.43 8.92
C ALA A 38 8.76 -1.34 8.98
N MET A 39 8.55 -2.03 10.11
CA MET A 39 7.36 -2.86 10.32
C MET A 39 6.08 -2.04 10.47
N ARG A 40 6.12 -0.87 11.12
CA ARG A 40 4.95 0.04 11.20
C ARG A 40 4.58 0.56 9.81
N ASP A 41 5.57 0.99 9.04
CA ASP A 41 5.34 1.48 7.67
C ASP A 41 4.79 0.39 6.77
N TRP A 42 5.34 -0.82 6.88
CA TRP A 42 4.84 -1.98 6.16
C TRP A 42 3.39 -2.33 6.54
N LEU A 43 3.03 -2.28 7.83
CA LEU A 43 1.67 -2.53 8.29
C LEU A 43 0.69 -1.48 7.75
N THR A 44 1.04 -0.19 7.81
CA THR A 44 0.25 0.90 7.23
C THR A 44 0.03 0.68 5.73
N LYS A 45 1.10 0.39 4.99
CA LYS A 45 1.01 0.09 3.55
C LYS A 45 0.13 -1.14 3.26
N ARG A 46 0.18 -2.14 4.13
CA ARG A 46 -0.63 -3.35 4.01
C ARG A 46 -2.11 -3.06 4.24
N GLU A 47 -2.45 -2.24 5.23
CA GLU A 47 -3.85 -1.86 5.49
C GLU A 47 -4.43 -1.08 4.30
N LEU A 48 -3.71 -0.07 3.80
CA LEU A 48 -4.13 0.70 2.63
C LEU A 48 -4.40 -0.19 1.41
N ARG A 49 -3.53 -1.18 1.16
CA ARG A 49 -3.75 -2.16 0.10
C ARG A 49 -5.01 -2.99 0.32
N GLN A 50 -5.31 -3.37 1.56
CA GLN A 50 -6.53 -4.11 1.87
C GLN A 50 -7.78 -3.26 1.68
N GLU A 51 -7.73 -1.98 2.05
CA GLU A 51 -8.79 -1.01 1.78
C GLU A 51 -9.05 -0.85 0.28
N ASP A 52 -7.99 -0.71 -0.53
CA ASP A 52 -8.10 -0.62 -1.98
C ASP A 52 -8.76 -1.86 -2.59
N VAL A 53 -8.35 -3.05 -2.14
CA VAL A 53 -8.97 -4.31 -2.60
C VAL A 53 -10.45 -4.36 -2.21
N ARG A 54 -10.79 -4.01 -0.96
CA ARG A 54 -12.20 -3.95 -0.51
C ARG A 54 -13.01 -2.96 -1.34
N ARG A 55 -12.43 -1.80 -1.66
CA ARG A 55 -13.05 -0.77 -2.50
C ARG A 55 -13.31 -1.28 -3.93
N LEU A 56 -12.31 -1.93 -4.55
CA LEU A 56 -12.46 -2.47 -5.90
C LEU A 56 -13.52 -3.57 -5.97
N LEU A 57 -13.55 -4.47 -4.98
CA LEU A 57 -14.59 -5.50 -4.88
C LEU A 57 -15.98 -4.89 -4.73
N ARG A 58 -16.13 -3.85 -3.90
CA ARG A 58 -17.40 -3.13 -3.76
C ARG A 58 -17.86 -2.50 -5.08
N LEU A 59 -16.97 -1.81 -5.78
CA LEU A 59 -17.29 -1.20 -7.08
C LEU A 59 -17.67 -2.24 -8.13
N TRP A 60 -17.00 -3.40 -8.10
CA TRP A 60 -17.34 -4.53 -8.95
C TRP A 60 -18.76 -5.04 -8.66
N ASP A 61 -19.10 -5.25 -7.38
CA ASP A 61 -20.44 -5.71 -6.98
C ASP A 61 -21.52 -4.69 -7.34
N GLU A 62 -21.25 -3.39 -7.16
CA GLU A 62 -22.14 -2.31 -7.59
C GLU A 62 -22.37 -2.35 -9.11
N GLY A 63 -21.32 -2.53 -9.91
CA GLY A 63 -21.44 -2.69 -11.37
C GLY A 63 -22.16 -3.99 -11.78
N LYS A 64 -21.97 -5.08 -11.04
CA LYS A 64 -22.72 -6.33 -11.27
C LYS A 64 -24.22 -6.17 -10.96
N ALA A 65 -24.55 -5.34 -9.97
CA ALA A 65 -25.92 -5.05 -9.57
C ALA A 65 -26.58 -3.94 -10.41
N SER A 66 -25.83 -3.18 -11.23
CA SER A 66 -26.36 -2.02 -11.98
C SER A 66 -27.24 -2.37 -13.19
N GLY A 67 -27.58 -3.64 -13.37
CA GLY A 67 -28.47 -4.12 -14.44
C GLY A 67 -27.73 -4.76 -15.62
N LYS A 68 -28.44 -4.94 -16.74
CA LYS A 68 -27.88 -5.64 -17.91
C LYS A 68 -26.82 -4.75 -18.59
N PRO A 69 -25.60 -5.28 -18.86
CA PRO A 69 -24.59 -4.53 -19.59
C PRO A 69 -25.12 -4.18 -20.98
N GLN A 70 -24.89 -2.94 -21.41
CA GLN A 70 -25.25 -2.46 -22.75
C GLN A 70 -23.98 -2.19 -23.56
N PRO A 71 -24.02 -2.34 -24.90
CA PRO A 71 -22.93 -1.93 -25.76
C PRO A 71 -22.60 -0.45 -25.55
N LEU A 72 -21.32 -0.15 -25.32
CA LEU A 72 -20.83 1.22 -25.22
C LEU A 72 -20.63 1.76 -26.63
N ASP A 73 -21.38 2.80 -27.00
CA ASP A 73 -21.15 3.53 -28.24
C ASP A 73 -19.83 4.32 -28.10
N SER A 74 -18.84 3.97 -28.91
CA SER A 74 -17.51 4.57 -28.90
C SER A 74 -17.41 5.83 -29.77
N THR A 75 -18.53 6.31 -30.34
CA THR A 75 -18.54 7.59 -31.04
C THR A 75 -18.08 8.71 -30.10
N PRO A 76 -17.11 9.56 -30.51
CA PRO A 76 -16.61 10.62 -29.67
C PRO A 76 -17.74 11.55 -29.22
N TYR A 77 -17.84 11.79 -27.92
CA TYR A 77 -18.82 12.66 -27.28
C TYR A 77 -18.50 14.14 -27.57
N GLY A 78 -18.53 14.52 -28.85
CA GLY A 78 -18.07 15.81 -29.34
C GLY A 78 -18.99 16.34 -30.43
N ARG A 79 -20.31 16.35 -30.21
CA ARG A 79 -21.27 17.14 -31.01
C ARG A 79 -22.69 17.22 -30.40
N LYS A 80 -22.81 17.55 -29.11
CA LYS A 80 -24.12 17.89 -28.51
C LYS A 80 -24.16 19.19 -27.69
N LEU A 81 -23.24 20.11 -27.94
CA LEU A 81 -23.35 21.51 -27.51
C LEU A 81 -23.08 22.42 -28.69
N GLY A 82 -24.08 22.57 -29.56
CA GLY A 82 -24.01 23.46 -30.71
C GLY A 82 -25.27 23.34 -31.55
N ARG A 83 -26.12 24.37 -31.43
CA ARG A 83 -27.42 24.60 -32.10
C ARG A 83 -28.65 24.02 -31.37
N SER A 84 -29.27 24.84 -30.55
CA SER A 84 -30.37 25.70 -31.02
C SER A 84 -30.39 27.00 -30.24
#